data_AF-A0AA89BXE7-F1
#
_entry.id   AF-A0AA89BXE7-F1
#
_cell.length_a   1.000
_cell.length_b   1.000
_cell.length_c   1.000
_cell.angle_alpha   90.00
_cell.angle_beta   90.00
_cell.angle_gamma   90.00
#
_symmetry.space_group_name_H-M   'P 1'
#
loop_
_entity.id
_entity.type
_entity.pdbx_description
1 polymer ?
#
loop_
_entity_poly.entity_id
_entity_poly.type
_entity_poly.pdbx_seq_one_letter_code
_entity_poly.pdbx_strand_id
1 'polypeptide(L)'
;MSGLNTPAASNCFLLNGPCGGRQEGSPTYYHVGDNMTVIFMKNFDHYNPATPGDFVITLMASDRSIPKILAYHIDGGEKAPYIYTITIPVSHFQSHLKPEIHYVIQVTYAPNNPKAPKKFYQCANVRFETSLHQVKLEPVI
;
A
#
# COMPACT_ATOMS: atom_id res chain seq x y z
N MET A 1 -6.63 9.50 15.09
CA MET A 1 -6.97 10.46 14.00
C MET A 1 -8.48 10.59 13.95
N SER A 2 -9.04 11.78 14.11
CA SER A 2 -10.48 12.06 13.94
C SER A 2 -10.73 12.73 12.58
N GLY A 3 -11.91 12.50 11.98
CA GLY A 3 -12.34 13.19 10.76
C GLY A 3 -11.69 12.70 9.46
N LEU A 4 -11.15 11.47 9.39
CA LEU A 4 -10.67 10.91 8.11
C LEU A 4 -11.82 10.63 7.13
N ASN A 5 -13.01 10.31 7.66
CA ASN A 5 -14.21 9.98 6.90
C ASN A 5 -14.96 11.22 6.35
N THR A 6 -14.41 12.43 6.50
CA THR A 6 -14.98 13.63 5.89
C THR A 6 -14.33 13.89 4.54
N PRO A 7 -15.07 14.24 3.48
CA PRO A 7 -14.47 14.60 2.21
C PRO A 7 -13.45 15.71 2.35
N ALA A 8 -12.38 15.61 1.58
CA ALA A 8 -11.28 16.57 1.58
C ALA A 8 -10.58 16.73 2.95
N ALA A 9 -10.50 15.67 3.75
CA ALA A 9 -9.74 15.70 5.00
C ALA A 9 -8.27 16.07 4.72
N SER A 10 -7.71 17.02 5.48
CA SER A 10 -6.32 17.48 5.33
C SER A 10 -5.31 16.32 5.43
N ASN A 11 -5.69 15.25 6.13
CA ASN A 11 -4.89 14.04 6.27
C ASN A 11 -4.84 13.15 5.02
N CYS A 12 -5.68 13.37 4.01
CA CYS A 12 -5.77 12.53 2.81
C CYS A 12 -5.05 13.14 1.59
N PHE A 13 -4.77 14.46 1.58
CA PHE A 13 -4.14 15.18 0.47
C PHE A 13 -2.60 15.14 0.51
N LEU A 14 -2.05 13.96 0.37
CA LEU A 14 -0.61 13.74 0.43
C LEU A 14 -0.01 13.73 -0.98
N LEU A 15 0.65 14.84 -1.35
CA LEU A 15 1.19 15.05 -2.72
C LEU A 15 2.70 14.76 -2.84
N ASN A 16 3.41 14.69 -1.71
CA ASN A 16 4.86 14.49 -1.70
C ASN A 16 5.20 12.99 -1.65
N GLY A 17 5.69 12.42 -2.75
CA GLY A 17 6.13 11.03 -2.75
C GLY A 17 7.33 10.75 -1.82
N PRO A 18 7.51 9.51 -1.34
CA PRO A 18 6.65 8.35 -1.56
C PRO A 18 5.46 8.27 -0.57
N CYS A 19 5.50 8.94 0.57
CA CYS A 19 4.54 8.69 1.67
C CYS A 19 3.84 9.96 2.20
N GLY A 20 3.75 10.99 1.37
CA GLY A 20 3.14 12.26 1.75
C GLY A 20 3.96 13.12 2.72
N GLY A 21 5.26 12.80 2.90
CA GLY A 21 6.10 13.45 3.91
C GLY A 21 5.78 13.04 5.36
N ARG A 22 5.06 11.93 5.56
CA ARG A 22 4.73 11.43 6.91
C ARG A 22 5.84 10.59 7.50
N GLN A 23 5.96 10.64 8.83
CA GLN A 23 6.78 9.69 9.58
C GLN A 23 6.20 8.28 9.50
N GLU A 24 7.12 7.32 9.60
CA GLU A 24 6.85 5.90 9.67
C GLU A 24 6.01 5.55 10.90
N GLY A 25 4.96 4.75 10.71
CA GLY A 25 4.12 4.22 11.79
C GLY A 25 4.58 2.85 12.29
N SER A 26 3.87 2.29 13.27
CA SER A 26 4.09 0.90 13.68
C SER A 26 3.78 -0.07 12.53
N PRO A 27 4.59 -1.12 12.32
CA PRO A 27 4.38 -2.06 11.23
C PRO A 27 3.25 -3.06 11.54
N THR A 28 2.54 -3.48 10.50
CA THR A 28 1.69 -4.68 10.52
C THR A 28 2.51 -5.90 10.11
N TYR A 29 2.34 -7.03 10.80
CA TYR A 29 3.10 -8.26 10.56
C TYR A 29 2.26 -9.27 9.76
N TYR A 30 2.90 -9.92 8.79
CA TYR A 30 2.32 -10.99 7.98
C TYR A 30 3.29 -12.17 7.89
N HIS A 31 2.77 -13.38 7.84
CA HIS A 31 3.54 -14.59 7.57
C HIS A 31 3.49 -14.95 6.08
N VAL A 32 4.47 -15.72 5.64
CA VAL A 32 4.38 -16.40 4.34
C VAL A 32 3.18 -17.35 4.35
N GLY A 33 2.27 -17.18 3.39
CA GLY A 33 0.99 -17.90 3.32
C GLY A 33 -0.22 -17.05 3.72
N ASP A 34 0.00 -15.91 4.38
CA ASP A 34 -1.09 -14.99 4.73
C ASP A 34 -1.65 -14.27 3.50
N ASN A 35 -2.87 -13.79 3.66
CA ASN A 35 -3.49 -12.82 2.77
C ASN A 35 -3.32 -11.42 3.36
N MET A 36 -2.54 -10.57 2.70
CA MET A 36 -2.42 -9.17 3.08
C MET A 36 -3.60 -8.38 2.49
N THR A 37 -4.43 -7.79 3.35
CA THR A 37 -5.53 -6.93 2.94
C THR A 37 -5.14 -5.46 3.05
N VAL A 38 -5.12 -4.76 1.92
CA VAL A 38 -4.89 -3.32 1.85
C VAL A 38 -6.25 -2.61 1.76
N ILE A 39 -6.54 -1.81 2.78
CA ILE A 39 -7.76 -1.00 2.87
C ILE A 39 -7.38 0.46 2.68
N PHE A 40 -8.02 1.13 1.73
CA PHE A 40 -7.81 2.55 1.49
C PHE A 40 -9.11 3.23 1.07
N MET A 41 -9.17 4.55 1.24
CA MET A 41 -10.37 5.33 0.98
C MET A 41 -10.12 6.40 -0.08
N LYS A 42 -10.97 6.42 -1.11
CA LYS A 42 -11.16 7.61 -1.96
C LYS A 42 -11.95 8.61 -1.15
N ASN A 43 -11.24 9.59 -0.60
CA ASN A 43 -11.81 10.59 0.28
C ASN A 43 -12.42 11.78 -0.46
N PHE A 44 -11.94 12.09 -1.66
CA PHE A 44 -12.47 13.15 -2.50
C PHE A 44 -12.53 12.68 -3.96
N ASP A 45 -13.51 13.17 -4.71
CA ASP A 45 -13.74 12.71 -6.07
C ASP A 45 -12.94 13.53 -7.07
N HIS A 46 -11.95 12.88 -7.69
CA HIS A 46 -11.18 13.42 -8.81
C HIS A 46 -11.42 12.64 -10.11
N TYR A 47 -12.42 11.75 -10.12
CA TYR A 47 -12.72 10.90 -11.27
C TYR A 47 -12.92 11.71 -12.54
N ASN A 48 -12.37 11.19 -13.64
CA ASN A 48 -12.56 11.71 -14.98
C ASN A 48 -13.18 10.61 -15.87
N PRO A 49 -14.45 10.74 -16.28
CA PRO A 49 -15.12 9.70 -17.06
C PRO A 49 -14.55 9.52 -18.47
N ALA A 50 -13.93 10.56 -19.05
CA ALA A 50 -13.32 10.47 -20.37
C ALA A 50 -12.00 9.69 -20.34
N THR A 51 -11.24 9.82 -19.24
CA THR A 51 -9.95 9.15 -19.07
C THR A 51 -9.80 8.76 -17.60
N PRO A 52 -10.33 7.60 -17.18
CA PRO A 52 -10.26 7.16 -15.80
C PRO A 52 -8.83 7.11 -15.26
N GLY A 53 -8.69 7.45 -13.98
CA GLY A 53 -7.45 7.29 -13.24
C GLY A 53 -7.27 5.88 -12.69
N ASP A 54 -6.22 5.70 -11.90
CA ASP A 54 -5.88 4.43 -11.31
C ASP A 54 -5.34 4.53 -9.88
N PHE A 55 -5.54 3.45 -9.14
CA PHE A 55 -4.89 3.15 -7.88
C PHE A 55 -3.86 2.05 -8.11
N VAL A 56 -2.64 2.30 -7.66
CA VAL A 56 -1.53 1.33 -7.73
C VAL A 56 -1.04 1.04 -6.33
N ILE A 57 -1.01 -0.24 -5.97
CA ILE A 57 -0.45 -0.73 -4.71
C ILE A 57 0.95 -1.26 -4.99
N THR A 58 1.95 -0.69 -4.31
CA THR A 58 3.35 -1.10 -4.42
C THR A 58 3.93 -1.47 -3.06
N LEU A 59 4.94 -2.33 -3.10
CA LEU A 59 5.80 -2.69 -1.98
C LEU A 59 7.20 -2.13 -2.24
N MET A 60 7.73 -1.38 -1.29
CA MET A 60 9.10 -0.86 -1.32
C MET A 60 9.84 -1.35 -0.08
N ALA A 61 11.08 -1.80 -0.25
CA ALA A 61 11.95 -1.93 0.91
C ALA A 61 12.40 -0.53 1.38
N SER A 62 12.64 -0.41 2.67
CA SER A 62 13.15 0.81 3.32
C SER A 62 14.48 1.30 2.73
N ASP A 63 15.26 0.41 2.10
CA ASP A 63 16.47 0.73 1.35
C ASP A 63 16.22 1.47 0.02
N ARG A 64 14.94 1.75 -0.30
CA ARG A 64 14.49 2.44 -1.53
C ARG A 64 14.84 1.71 -2.82
N SER A 65 14.97 0.38 -2.76
CA SER A 65 14.96 -0.46 -3.96
C SER A 65 13.69 -0.25 -4.81
N ILE A 66 13.77 -0.65 -6.08
CA ILE A 66 12.70 -0.45 -7.07
C ILE A 66 11.36 -0.99 -6.52
N PRO A 67 10.29 -0.17 -6.49
CA PRO A 67 8.98 -0.60 -5.99
C PRO A 67 8.46 -1.80 -6.78
N LYS A 68 8.01 -2.84 -6.08
CA LYS A 68 7.28 -3.96 -6.66
C LYS A 68 5.80 -3.61 -6.73
N ILE A 69 5.21 -3.59 -7.92
CA ILE A 69 3.75 -3.49 -8.06
C ILE A 69 3.11 -4.78 -7.56
N LEU A 70 2.17 -4.64 -6.63
CA LEU A 70 1.40 -5.76 -6.08
C LEU A 70 -0.01 -5.84 -6.68
N ALA A 71 -0.64 -4.68 -6.92
CA ALA A 71 -1.98 -4.62 -7.49
C ALA A 71 -2.23 -3.31 -8.23
N TYR A 72 -3.19 -3.36 -9.15
CA TYR A 72 -3.65 -2.25 -9.95
C TYR A 72 -5.18 -2.23 -9.93
N HIS A 73 -5.79 -1.05 -9.80
CA HIS A 73 -7.24 -0.89 -9.76
C HIS A 73 -7.65 0.40 -10.47
N ILE A 74 -8.48 0.31 -11.50
CA ILE A 74 -9.01 1.50 -12.20
C ILE A 74 -10.03 2.20 -11.30
N ASP A 75 -10.02 3.53 -11.25
CA ASP A 75 -11.09 4.32 -10.60
C ASP A 75 -12.38 4.20 -11.42
N GLY A 76 -13.35 3.45 -10.91
CA GLY A 76 -14.63 3.20 -11.57
C GLY A 76 -15.61 4.37 -11.49
N GLY A 77 -15.24 5.45 -10.80
CA GLY A 77 -16.13 6.58 -10.54
C GLY A 77 -17.02 6.37 -9.32
N GLU A 78 -16.61 5.52 -8.39
CA GLU A 78 -17.31 5.37 -7.11
C GLU A 78 -17.34 6.72 -6.37
N LYS A 79 -18.50 7.05 -5.81
CA LYS A 79 -18.72 8.33 -5.11
C LYS A 79 -17.95 8.35 -3.79
N ALA A 80 -17.20 9.43 -3.55
CA ALA A 80 -16.51 9.63 -2.28
C ALA A 80 -17.50 9.95 -1.13
N PRO A 81 -17.26 9.47 0.11
CA PRO A 81 -16.17 8.58 0.49
C PRO A 81 -16.44 7.13 0.05
N TYR A 82 -15.44 6.48 -0.55
CA TYR A 82 -15.52 5.07 -0.94
C TYR A 82 -14.31 4.30 -0.40
N ILE A 83 -14.55 3.12 0.19
CA ILE A 83 -13.50 2.26 0.75
C ILE A 83 -13.24 1.11 -0.22
N TYR A 84 -11.99 1.01 -0.68
CA TYR A 84 -11.51 -0.14 -1.44
C TYR A 84 -10.85 -1.13 -0.50
N THR A 85 -11.06 -2.42 -0.77
CA THR A 85 -10.44 -3.53 -0.06
C THR A 85 -9.80 -4.45 -1.09
N ILE A 86 -8.47 -4.52 -1.11
CA ILE A 86 -7.72 -5.35 -2.05
C ILE A 86 -6.93 -6.40 -1.26
N THR A 87 -7.18 -7.67 -1.56
CA THR A 87 -6.50 -8.80 -0.93
C THR A 87 -5.37 -9.31 -1.83
N ILE A 88 -4.17 -9.42 -1.27
CA ILE A 88 -2.94 -9.79 -1.97
C ILE A 88 -2.29 -10.95 -1.21
N PRO A 89 -2.28 -12.17 -1.77
CA PRO A 89 -1.57 -13.29 -1.15
C PRO A 89 -0.08 -13.00 -1.05
N VAL A 90 0.50 -13.16 0.15
CA VAL A 90 1.94 -12.93 0.38
C VAL A 90 2.80 -13.84 -0.49
N SER A 91 2.31 -15.04 -0.79
CA SER A 91 2.96 -16.00 -1.68
C SER A 91 3.25 -15.45 -3.08
N HIS A 92 2.49 -14.45 -3.57
CA HIS A 92 2.67 -13.87 -4.89
C HIS A 92 3.94 -13.01 -5.02
N PHE A 93 4.45 -12.50 -3.90
CA PHE A 93 5.62 -11.61 -3.87
C PHE A 93 6.69 -12.06 -2.88
N GLN A 94 6.53 -13.23 -2.24
CA GLN A 94 7.45 -13.75 -1.22
C GLN A 94 8.92 -13.82 -1.68
N SER A 95 9.17 -14.08 -2.96
CA SER A 95 10.53 -14.16 -3.52
C SER A 95 11.27 -12.82 -3.53
N HIS A 96 10.54 -11.71 -3.32
CA HIS A 96 11.09 -10.36 -3.26
C HIS A 96 11.28 -9.91 -1.80
N LEU A 97 10.89 -10.74 -0.83
CA LEU A 97 11.04 -10.50 0.58
C LEU A 97 12.43 -10.95 1.04
N LYS A 98 13.11 -10.07 1.78
CA LYS A 98 14.38 -10.33 2.43
C LYS A 98 14.15 -10.34 3.94
N PRO A 99 14.72 -11.31 4.67
CA PRO A 99 14.73 -11.28 6.12
C PRO A 99 15.25 -9.93 6.63
N GLU A 100 14.72 -9.48 7.77
CA GLU A 100 15.18 -8.29 8.50
C GLU A 100 15.01 -6.94 7.78
N ILE A 101 14.50 -6.93 6.55
CA ILE A 101 14.19 -5.69 5.82
C ILE A 101 12.81 -5.16 6.22
N HIS A 102 12.74 -3.87 6.53
CA HIS A 102 11.46 -3.18 6.71
C HIS A 102 10.87 -2.83 5.36
N TYR A 103 9.57 -3.01 5.22
CA TYR A 103 8.85 -2.73 3.99
C TYR A 103 7.78 -1.67 4.21
N VAL A 104 7.50 -0.94 3.13
CA VAL A 104 6.44 0.06 3.04
C VAL A 104 5.49 -0.36 1.93
N ILE A 105 4.22 -0.51 2.26
CA ILE A 105 3.14 -0.55 1.28
C ILE A 105 2.77 0.87 0.93
N GLN A 106 2.72 1.19 -0.36
CA GLN A 106 2.24 2.47 -0.87
C GLN A 106 1.02 2.26 -1.75
N VAL A 107 -0.02 3.06 -1.50
CA VAL A 107 -1.12 3.28 -2.44
C VAL A 107 -0.87 4.62 -3.14
N THR A 108 -0.78 4.59 -4.47
CA THR A 108 -0.73 5.78 -5.31
C THR A 108 -2.04 5.92 -6.07
N TYR A 109 -2.68 7.09 -6.05
CA TYR A 109 -3.82 7.42 -6.91
C TYR A 109 -3.39 8.43 -7.98
N ALA A 110 -3.50 8.09 -9.26
CA ALA A 110 -3.32 9.02 -10.37
C ALA A 110 -4.68 9.27 -11.04
N PRO A 111 -5.37 10.39 -10.78
CA PRO A 111 -6.77 10.60 -11.19
C PRO A 111 -6.97 10.80 -12.69
N ASN A 112 -5.88 11.08 -13.43
CA ASN A 112 -5.92 11.44 -14.85
C ASN A 112 -6.95 12.55 -15.16
N ASN A 113 -7.04 13.51 -14.23
CA ASN A 113 -7.91 14.67 -14.31
C ASN A 113 -7.05 15.94 -14.33
N PRO A 114 -7.10 16.75 -15.40
CA PRO A 114 -6.26 17.95 -15.52
C PRO A 114 -6.55 19.01 -14.46
N LYS A 115 -7.67 18.91 -13.75
CA LYS A 115 -8.07 19.81 -12.64
C LYS A 115 -7.65 19.29 -11.27
N ALA A 116 -7.00 18.12 -11.20
CA ALA A 116 -6.53 17.52 -9.95
C ALA A 116 -4.99 17.42 -9.93
N PRO A 117 -4.38 17.33 -8.75
CA PRO A 117 -2.99 16.90 -8.61
C PRO A 117 -2.71 15.60 -9.39
N LYS A 118 -1.49 15.50 -9.94
CA LYS A 118 -1.11 14.35 -10.79
C LYS A 118 -1.16 13.02 -10.04
N LYS A 119 -0.79 13.02 -8.77
CA LYS A 119 -0.72 11.83 -7.91
C LYS A 119 -0.99 12.17 -6.45
N PHE A 120 -1.57 11.21 -5.74
CA PHE A 120 -1.71 11.21 -4.28
C PHE A 120 -1.06 9.94 -3.73
N TYR A 121 -0.50 10.03 -2.53
CA TYR A 121 0.31 8.96 -1.94
C TYR A 121 -0.10 8.65 -0.51
N GLN A 122 -0.29 7.39 -0.18
CA GLN A 122 -0.39 6.95 1.21
C GLN A 122 0.47 5.73 1.45
N CYS A 123 1.00 5.61 2.66
CA CYS A 123 1.86 4.50 3.04
C CYS A 123 1.43 3.86 4.35
N ALA A 124 1.76 2.57 4.48
CA ALA A 124 1.74 1.83 5.73
C ALA A 124 3.01 0.99 5.84
N ASN A 125 3.52 0.83 7.06
CA ASN A 125 4.66 -0.04 7.31
C ASN A 125 4.19 -1.48 7.47
N VAL A 126 4.94 -2.40 6.88
CA VAL A 126 4.68 -3.84 6.99
C VAL A 126 5.97 -4.60 7.23
N ARG A 127 5.84 -5.74 7.92
CA ARG A 127 6.90 -6.73 8.09
C ARG A 127 6.41 -8.10 7.70
N PHE A 128 7.33 -8.91 7.19
CA PHE A 128 7.06 -10.27 6.78
C PHE A 128 7.94 -11.23 7.54
N GLU A 129 7.31 -12.19 8.21
CA GLU A 129 8.00 -13.26 8.91
C GLU A 129 8.10 -14.46 7.95
N THR A 130 9.33 -14.79 7.58
CA THR A 130 9.60 -16.04 6.87
C THR A 130 9.66 -17.14 7.92
N SER A 131 8.91 -18.22 7.70
CA SER A 131 9.00 -19.45 8.50
C SER A 131 10.34 -20.15 8.21
N LEU A 132 11.44 -19.55 8.65
CA LEU A 132 12.78 -20.13 8.69
C LEU A 132 13.17 -20.33 10.16
N HIS A 133 12.38 -21.16 10.84
CA HIS A 133 12.82 -21.94 12.00
C HIS A 133 12.45 -23.40 11.76
N GLN A 134 12.96 -23.98 10.66
CA GLN A 134 13.39 -25.37 10.78
C GLN A 134 14.64 -25.32 11.65
N VAL A 135 14.44 -25.49 12.95
CA VAL A 135 15.50 -25.88 13.88
C VAL A 135 16.24 -27.03 13.22
N LYS A 136 17.48 -26.81 12.80
CA LYS A 136 18.42 -27.90 12.56
C LYS A 136 18.50 -28.64 13.89
N LEU A 137 17.76 -29.74 14.01
CA LEU A 137 18.05 -30.74 15.02
C LEU A 137 19.41 -31.29 14.64
N GLU A 138 20.46 -30.77 15.27
CA GLU A 138 21.76 -31.44 15.23
C GLU A 138 21.56 -32.84 15.80
N PRO A 139 22.02 -33.90 15.11
CA PRO A 139 21.96 -35.23 15.67
C PRO A 139 22.87 -35.24 16.91
N VAL A 140 22.27 -35.49 18.08
CA VAL A 140 23.02 -35.88 19.26
C VAL A 140 23.67 -37.22 18.93
N ILE A 141 25.00 -37.22 18.82
CA ILE A 141 25.83 -38.43 18.68
C ILE A 141 25.90 -39.12 20.04
#